data_AF-A0A5B7AIK6-F1
#
_entry.id   AF-A0A5B7AIK6-F1
#
_cell.length_a   1.000
_cell.length_b   1.000
_cell.length_c   1.000
_cell.angle_alpha   90.00
_cell.angle_beta   90.00
_cell.angle_gamma   90.00
#
_symmetry.space_group_name_H-M   'P 1'
#
loop_
_entity.id
_entity.type
_entity.pdbx_description
1 polymer ?
#
loop_
_entity_poly.entity_id
_entity_poly.type
_entity_poly.pdbx_seq_one_letter_code
_entity_poly.pdbx_strand_id
1 'polypeptide(L)'
;MELQKVVRRWLVDISQWNPFPHDFSFAMSFLPQQDHSSITRFVKMEDRKRALVSRLLQYALVHEVLGIPFDEIIIKRTAEGKPYLVSVARGHPRNATESYKKTLRQTQFGEEEYH
;
A
#
# COMPACT_ATOMS: atom_id res chain seq x y z
N MET A 1 10.82 -14.69 -20.19
CA MET A 1 9.57 -13.90 -20.33
C MET A 1 9.88 -12.51 -19.80
N GLU A 2 9.96 -11.54 -20.69
CA GLU A 2 10.32 -10.15 -20.38
C GLU A 2 9.27 -9.53 -19.44
N LEU A 3 9.71 -8.98 -18.31
CA LEU A 3 8.88 -8.16 -17.43
C LEU A 3 8.65 -6.81 -18.12
N GLN A 4 7.54 -6.71 -18.84
CA GLN A 4 7.08 -5.41 -19.30
C GLN A 4 6.82 -4.52 -18.09
N LYS A 5 7.33 -3.28 -18.11
CA LYS A 5 6.98 -2.23 -17.14
C LYS A 5 5.46 -2.02 -17.18
N VAL A 6 4.72 -2.76 -16.35
CA VAL A 6 3.27 -2.59 -16.25
C VAL A 6 3.02 -1.34 -15.42
N VAL A 7 2.81 -0.22 -16.10
CA VAL A 7 2.37 1.02 -15.44
C VAL A 7 0.90 0.86 -15.06
N ARG A 8 0.63 0.65 -13.77
CA ARG A 8 -0.74 0.68 -13.23
C ARG A 8 -1.16 2.14 -13.04
N ARG A 9 -2.27 2.54 -13.66
CA ARG A 9 -2.90 3.86 -13.46
C ARG A 9 -4.31 3.64 -12.95
N TRP A 10 -4.57 4.01 -11.71
CA TRP A 10 -5.88 3.91 -11.09
C TRP A 10 -6.40 5.29 -10.74
N LEU A 11 -7.69 5.47 -10.97
CA LEU A 11 -8.44 6.68 -10.68
C LEU A 11 -9.77 6.24 -10.06
N VAL A 12 -10.16 6.91 -8.99
CA VAL A 12 -11.42 6.66 -8.30
C VAL A 12 -12.14 7.99 -8.18
N ASP A 13 -13.31 8.08 -8.81
CA ASP A 13 -14.19 9.22 -8.62
C ASP A 13 -14.93 9.07 -7.28
N ILE A 14 -14.69 10.02 -6.38
CA ILE A 14 -15.33 10.08 -5.05
C ILE A 14 -16.30 11.25 -4.94
N SER A 15 -16.60 11.94 -6.04
CA SER A 15 -17.47 13.13 -6.06
C SER A 15 -18.88 12.80 -5.58
N GLN A 16 -19.42 11.67 -6.02
CA GLN A 16 -20.74 11.17 -5.65
C GLN A 16 -20.74 10.32 -4.38
N TRP A 17 -19.56 10.03 -3.82
CA TRP A 17 -19.48 9.20 -2.61
C TRP A 17 -19.77 10.04 -1.37
N ASN A 18 -20.98 9.89 -0.82
CA ASN A 18 -21.41 10.50 0.42
C ASN A 18 -21.72 9.42 1.48
N PRO A 19 -20.69 8.77 2.06
CA PRO A 19 -20.87 7.67 3.00
C PRO A 19 -21.53 8.15 4.29
N PHE A 20 -22.38 7.32 4.88
CA PHE A 20 -22.73 7.50 6.28
C PHE A 20 -21.49 7.22 7.17
N PRO A 21 -21.46 7.71 8.41
CA PRO A 21 -20.33 7.48 9.31
C PRO A 21 -19.97 5.99 9.49
N HIS A 22 -20.98 5.10 9.45
CA HIS A 22 -20.76 3.66 9.54
C HIS A 22 -20.13 3.09 8.26
N ASP A 23 -20.56 3.52 7.07
CA ASP A 23 -19.95 3.09 5.79
C ASP A 23 -18.49 3.50 5.71
N PHE A 24 -18.19 4.73 6.16
CA PHE A 24 -16.83 5.23 6.22
C PHE A 24 -15.97 4.39 7.19
N SER A 25 -16.52 4.07 8.36
CA SER A 25 -15.83 3.25 9.37
C SER A 25 -15.63 1.81 8.91
N PHE A 26 -16.62 1.25 8.20
CA PHE A 26 -16.54 -0.08 7.60
C PHE A 26 -15.44 -0.13 6.53
N ALA A 27 -15.40 0.84 5.61
CA ALA A 27 -14.33 0.94 4.61
C ALA A 27 -12.95 1.14 5.27
N MET A 28 -12.87 1.90 6.36
CA MET A 28 -11.62 2.09 7.11
C MET A 28 -11.18 0.81 7.85
N SER A 29 -12.11 -0.09 8.20
CA SER A 29 -11.80 -1.33 8.92
C SER A 29 -10.98 -2.34 8.10
N PHE A 30 -10.97 -2.22 6.77
CA PHE A 30 -10.08 -3.01 5.90
C PHE A 30 -8.60 -2.65 6.06
N LEU A 31 -8.30 -1.49 6.66
CA LEU A 31 -6.94 -1.02 6.87
C LEU A 31 -6.46 -1.33 8.30
N PRO A 32 -5.18 -1.68 8.49
CA PRO A 32 -4.59 -1.82 9.81
C PRO A 32 -4.75 -0.55 10.66
N GLN A 33 -5.00 -0.71 11.96
CA GLN A 33 -5.32 0.40 12.87
C GLN A 33 -4.22 1.48 12.93
N GLN A 34 -2.95 1.10 12.74
CA GLN A 34 -1.81 2.02 12.69
C GLN A 34 -1.96 3.12 11.62
N ASP A 35 -2.67 2.84 10.54
CA ASP A 35 -2.87 3.76 9.43
C ASP A 35 -4.08 4.68 9.60
N HIS A 36 -4.97 4.40 10.55
CA HIS A 36 -6.20 5.17 10.76
C HIS A 36 -5.92 6.64 11.09
N SER A 37 -4.87 6.90 11.88
CA SER A 37 -4.44 8.26 12.24
C SER A 37 -4.11 9.13 11.02
N SER A 38 -3.56 8.53 9.96
CA SER A 38 -3.21 9.24 8.72
C SER A 38 -4.45 9.69 7.92
N ILE A 39 -5.61 9.12 8.22
CA ILE A 39 -6.91 9.39 7.60
C ILE A 39 -7.73 10.31 8.50
N THR A 40 -7.83 10.02 9.80
CA THR A 40 -8.70 10.73 10.73
C THR A 40 -8.20 12.12 11.12
N ARG A 41 -6.90 12.40 10.94
CA ARG A 41 -6.29 13.72 11.22
C ARG A 41 -6.87 14.89 10.43
N PHE A 42 -7.51 14.63 9.29
CA PHE A 42 -8.09 15.68 8.47
C PHE A 42 -9.38 16.22 9.10
N VAL A 43 -9.62 17.53 9.02
CA VAL A 43 -10.85 18.13 9.56
C VAL A 43 -12.03 17.92 8.62
N LYS A 44 -11.82 18.19 7.32
CA LYS A 44 -12.88 18.09 6.30
C LYS A 44 -13.14 16.63 5.92
N MET A 45 -14.42 16.27 5.83
CA MET A 45 -14.83 14.91 5.44
C MET A 45 -14.32 14.55 4.05
N GLU A 46 -14.31 15.49 3.10
CA GLU A 46 -13.79 15.23 1.76
C GLU A 46 -12.32 14.81 1.76
N ASP A 47 -11.50 15.42 2.62
CA ASP A 47 -10.08 15.06 2.74
C ASP A 47 -9.89 13.71 3.42
N ARG A 48 -10.77 13.37 4.39
CA ARG A 48 -10.82 12.02 4.97
C ARG A 48 -11.17 10.98 3.91
N LYS A 49 -12.16 11.23 3.05
CA LYS A 49 -12.53 10.36 1.91
C LYS A 49 -11.35 10.17 0.97
N ARG A 50 -10.69 11.27 0.56
CA ARG A 50 -9.49 11.24 -0.29
C ARG A 50 -8.36 10.41 0.33
N ALA A 51 -8.10 10.61 1.62
CA ALA A 51 -7.04 9.90 2.34
C ALA A 51 -7.34 8.40 2.49
N LEU A 52 -8.58 8.03 2.80
CA LEU A 52 -9.02 6.64 2.93
C LEU A 52 -8.90 5.91 1.59
N VAL A 53 -9.46 6.46 0.51
CA VAL A 53 -9.41 5.85 -0.82
C VAL A 53 -7.97 5.75 -1.32
N SER A 54 -7.16 6.79 -1.12
CA SER A 54 -5.73 6.74 -1.47
C SER A 54 -5.00 5.62 -0.74
N ARG A 55 -5.30 5.39 0.54
CA ARG A 55 -4.67 4.33 1.33
C ARG A 55 -5.13 2.94 0.90
N LEU A 56 -6.43 2.76 0.65
CA LEU A 56 -6.98 1.51 0.13
C LEU A 56 -6.35 1.13 -1.22
N LEU A 57 -6.18 2.11 -2.13
CA LEU A 57 -5.52 1.88 -3.42
C LEU A 57 -4.06 1.46 -3.26
N GLN A 58 -3.32 2.03 -2.31
CA GLN A 58 -1.95 1.62 -2.03
C GLN A 58 -1.88 0.16 -1.56
N TYR A 59 -2.78 -0.23 -0.64
CA TYR A 59 -2.85 -1.61 -0.15
C TYR A 59 -3.27 -2.59 -1.25
N ALA A 60 -4.30 -2.24 -2.04
CA ALA A 60 -4.74 -3.03 -3.17
C ALA A 60 -3.62 -3.21 -4.22
N LEU A 61 -2.85 -2.17 -4.51
CA LEU A 61 -1.72 -2.25 -5.44
C LEU A 61 -0.63 -3.20 -4.93
N VAL A 62 -0.25 -3.07 -3.67
CA VAL A 62 0.78 -3.94 -3.06
C VAL A 62 0.31 -5.39 -3.04
N HIS A 63 -0.94 -5.64 -2.65
CA HIS A 63 -1.52 -6.98 -2.66
C HIS A 63 -1.61 -7.57 -4.08
N GLU A 64 -2.06 -6.79 -5.07
CA GLU A 64 -2.19 -7.26 -6.46
C GLU A 64 -0.83 -7.56 -7.10
N VAL A 65 0.17 -6.71 -6.89
CA VAL A 65 1.47 -6.82 -7.55
C VAL A 65 2.40 -7.82 -6.85
N LEU A 66 2.38 -7.85 -5.51
CA LEU A 66 3.32 -8.66 -4.70
C LEU A 66 2.65 -9.86 -4.01
N GLY A 67 1.32 -9.98 -4.04
CA GLY A 67 0.61 -11.08 -3.38
C GLY A 67 0.73 -11.08 -1.85
N ILE A 68 1.03 -9.93 -1.24
CA ILE A 68 1.20 -9.79 0.22
C ILE A 68 -0.19 -9.55 0.86
N PRO A 69 -0.60 -10.35 1.86
CA PRO A 69 -1.84 -10.13 2.61
C PRO A 69 -1.91 -8.74 3.26
N PHE A 70 -3.12 -8.16 3.37
CA PHE A 70 -3.32 -6.79 3.88
C PHE A 70 -2.74 -6.57 5.29
N ASP A 71 -2.83 -7.57 6.16
CA ASP A 71 -2.32 -7.53 7.54
C ASP A 71 -0.78 -7.51 7.63
N GLU A 72 -0.08 -8.01 6.60
CA GLU A 72 1.37 -8.01 6.53
C GLU A 72 1.96 -6.73 5.90
N ILE A 73 1.13 -5.98 5.16
CA ILE A 73 1.54 -4.75 4.47
C ILE A 73 1.85 -3.65 5.49
N ILE A 74 3.09 -3.16 5.48
CA ILE A 74 3.51 -2.00 6.27
C ILE A 74 4.03 -0.92 5.34
N ILE A 75 3.24 0.15 5.20
CA ILE A 75 3.61 1.34 4.45
C ILE A 75 4.03 2.43 5.43
N LYS A 76 5.28 2.89 5.31
CA LYS A 76 5.80 4.03 6.07
C LYS A 76 5.94 5.26 5.17
N ARG A 77 6.26 6.40 5.78
CA ARG A 77 6.51 7.65 5.04
C ARG A 77 7.93 8.14 5.29
N THR A 78 8.54 8.69 4.24
CA THR A 78 9.84 9.39 4.35
C THR A 78 9.67 10.69 5.17
N ALA A 79 10.78 11.35 5.50
CA ALA A 79 10.75 12.67 6.15
C ALA A 79 9.96 13.71 5.32
N GLU A 80 9.99 13.59 3.99
CA GLU A 80 9.24 14.42 3.04
C GLU A 80 7.77 13.98 2.89
N GLY A 81 7.36 12.89 3.55
CA GLY A 81 6.00 12.40 3.55
C GLY A 81 5.66 11.43 2.42
N LYS A 82 6.61 11.02 1.57
CA LYS A 82 6.38 10.06 0.48
C LYS A 82 6.17 8.64 1.04
N PRO A 83 5.07 7.95 0.67
CA PRO A 83 4.84 6.58 1.15
C PRO A 83 5.80 5.58 0.49
N TYR A 84 6.25 4.60 1.27
CA TYR A 84 7.08 3.50 0.80
C TYR A 84 6.74 2.20 1.55
N LEU A 85 6.85 1.06 0.86
CA LEU A 85 6.67 -0.26 1.46
C LEU A 85 7.92 -0.63 2.25
N VAL A 86 7.75 -1.07 3.51
CA VAL A 86 8.86 -1.60 4.32
C VAL A 86 9.24 -2.98 3.80
N SER A 87 10.54 -3.24 3.67
CA SER A 87 11.05 -4.55 3.21
C SER A 87 10.42 -5.73 3.95
N VAL A 88 9.99 -6.72 3.17
CA VAL A 88 9.33 -7.97 3.61
C VAL A 88 10.31 -8.93 4.28
N ALA A 89 11.62 -8.64 4.26
CA ALA A 89 12.63 -9.42 4.97
C ALA A 89 12.52 -9.19 6.50
N ARG A 90 11.53 -9.80 7.13
CA ARG A 90 11.40 -9.86 8.60
C ARG A 90 11.80 -11.24 9.11
N GLY A 91 12.47 -11.27 10.26
CA GLY A 91 12.87 -12.49 10.96
C GLY A 91 14.39 -12.72 11.02
N HIS A 92 14.80 -13.73 11.78
CA HIS A 92 16.20 -14.18 11.87
C HIS A 92 16.76 -14.42 10.45
N PRO A 93 18.05 -14.12 10.14
CA PRO A 93 18.60 -14.12 8.77
C PRO A 93 18.30 -15.38 7.94
N ARG A 94 18.16 -16.52 8.61
CA ARG A 94 17.77 -17.81 8.01
C ARG A 94 16.35 -17.79 7.40
N ASN A 95 15.39 -17.10 8.00
CA ASN A 95 13.99 -17.02 7.55
C ASN A 95 13.76 -15.82 6.60
N ALA A 96 14.54 -14.75 6.78
CA ALA A 96 14.52 -13.60 5.86
C ALA A 96 14.86 -14.01 4.42
N THR A 97 15.70 -15.04 4.26
CA THR A 97 16.10 -15.58 2.95
C THR A 97 14.91 -16.17 2.17
N GLU A 98 13.92 -16.77 2.84
CA GLU A 98 12.74 -17.35 2.17
C GLU A 98 11.75 -16.26 1.75
N SER A 99 11.42 -15.30 2.63
CA SER A 99 10.60 -14.13 2.28
C SER A 99 11.24 -13.29 1.17
N TYR A 100 12.56 -13.14 1.21
CA TYR A 100 13.33 -12.44 0.19
C TYR A 100 13.32 -13.20 -1.15
N LYS A 101 13.55 -14.53 -1.15
CA LYS A 101 13.46 -15.36 -2.37
C LYS A 101 12.04 -15.42 -2.94
N LYS A 102 11.00 -15.41 -2.09
CA LYS A 102 9.59 -15.37 -2.51
C LYS A 102 9.26 -14.04 -3.21
N THR A 103 9.69 -12.92 -2.62
CA THR A 103 9.48 -11.57 -3.16
C THR A 103 10.30 -11.32 -4.43
N LEU A 104 11.56 -11.79 -4.48
CA LEU A 104 12.43 -11.70 -5.66
C LEU A 104 11.99 -12.61 -6.80
N ARG A 105 11.40 -13.78 -6.53
CA ARG A 105 10.77 -14.61 -7.58
C ARG A 105 9.66 -13.86 -8.33
N GLN A 106 9.05 -12.87 -7.69
CA GLN A 106 8.00 -12.02 -8.27
C GLN A 106 8.54 -10.69 -8.80
N THR A 107 9.77 -10.28 -8.44
CA THR A 107 10.35 -8.98 -8.80
C THR A 107 11.74 -9.18 -9.38
N GLN A 108 11.89 -9.26 -10.71
CA GLN A 108 13.20 -9.09 -11.33
C GLN A 108 13.45 -7.58 -11.48
N PHE A 109 14.47 -7.09 -10.79
CA PHE A 109 15.03 -5.76 -11.02
C PHE A 109 16.16 -5.90 -12.06
N GLY A 110 16.14 -5.04 -13.09
CA GLY A 110 17.18 -5.00 -14.11
C GLY A 110 18.42 -4.25 -13.62
N GLU A 111 19.60 -4.75 -13.95
CA GLU A 111 20.93 -4.25 -13.50
C GLU A 111 21.36 -2.91 -14.14
N GLU A 112 20.47 -2.13 -14.74
CA GLU A 112 20.82 -0.85 -15.38
C GLU A 112 20.70 0.38 -14.47
N GLU A 113 20.69 0.20 -13.14
CA GLU A 113 20.61 1.31 -12.17
C GLU A 113 21.98 1.76 -11.62
N TYR A 114 23.10 1.31 -12.23
CA TYR A 114 24.48 1.64 -11.78
C TYR A 114 25.44 2.05 -12.90
N HIS A 115 24.96 2.64 -14.01
CA HIS A 115 25.83 3.32 -14.97
C HIS A 115 25.23 4.64 -15.47
#